data_AF-A0A8B8UV71-F1
#
_entry.id   AF-A0A8B8UV71-F1
#
_cell.length_a   1.000
_cell.length_b   1.000
_cell.length_c   1.000
_cell.angle_alpha   90.00
_cell.angle_beta   90.00
_cell.angle_gamma   90.00
#
_symmetry.space_group_name_H-M   'P 1'
#
loop_
_entity.id
_entity.type
_entity.pdbx_description
1 polymer ?
#
loop_
_entity_poly.entity_id
_entity_poly.type
_entity_poly.pdbx_seq_one_letter_code
_entity_poly.pdbx_strand_id
1 'polypeptide(L)'
;MPGPQKAKILQLIDSCCQNAKSAQLKCLSFVIGAANGTTKEAKRTYIQEQCEFLEKLRQQKIRQGRINILSMDAGVSNFAFSKMQLLYDDPLPKVLDWQKINLEEKFFQNLKKLSLNPAETSQLVFSLTEYLFQSTPIPDIFTIERQRARTMSSRHILEPILKVNILEQILFSNLENKMKFTNKIQDAPKLQYMVCSSDPHRMTSYWCIPREETPTGSKKSKSNKHSKDSRIKLVKKIVSTSILNNSSISSTKLVEFTGIWNNRIRNALAKKKSFKLCDILEIQDNSGVRKDDDLADSFLHCLSWMEWIKNYESITELLNSTSLIKMQFQQVFEFCENKVQELKCLQNTYNTD
;
A
#
# COMPACT_ATOMS: atom_id res chain seq x y z
N MET A 1 -27.25 18.15 19.99
CA MET A 1 -27.06 17.40 18.73
C MET A 1 -26.79 15.95 19.08
N PRO A 2 -27.56 14.97 18.56
CA PRO A 2 -27.24 13.57 18.76
C PRO A 2 -25.94 13.28 18.00
N GLY A 3 -24.96 12.68 18.69
CA GLY A 3 -23.66 12.35 18.11
C GLY A 3 -23.79 11.42 16.89
N PRO A 4 -22.77 11.36 16.01
CA PRO A 4 -22.79 10.47 14.86
C PRO A 4 -22.96 9.04 15.37
N GLN A 5 -24.08 8.41 15.04
CA GLN A 5 -24.37 7.03 15.40
C GLN A 5 -23.28 6.18 14.74
N LYS A 6 -22.33 5.67 15.53
CA LYS A 6 -21.26 4.79 15.03
C LYS A 6 -21.92 3.68 14.23
N ALA A 7 -21.47 3.46 12.99
CA ALA A 7 -22.01 2.42 12.13
C ALA A 7 -22.08 1.10 12.91
N LYS A 8 -23.21 0.40 12.84
CA LYS A 8 -23.48 -0.84 13.59
C LYS A 8 -22.29 -1.82 13.52
N ILE A 9 -21.63 -1.90 12.38
CA ILE A 9 -20.46 -2.75 12.17
C ILE A 9 -19.25 -2.38 13.05
N LEU A 10 -18.98 -1.09 13.23
CA LEU A 10 -17.86 -0.62 14.07
C LEU A 10 -18.09 -0.94 15.55
N GLN A 11 -19.36 -0.95 15.99
CA GLN A 11 -19.74 -1.39 17.32
C GLN A 11 -19.51 -2.90 17.50
N LEU A 12 -19.92 -3.72 16.52
CA LEU A 12 -19.66 -5.17 16.53
C LEU A 12 -18.17 -5.49 16.56
N ILE A 13 -17.36 -4.75 15.81
CA ILE A 13 -15.89 -4.89 15.83
C ILE A 13 -15.35 -4.53 17.22
N ASP A 14 -15.81 -3.45 17.86
CA ASP A 14 -15.37 -3.13 19.23
C ASP A 14 -15.71 -4.26 20.21
N SER A 15 -16.94 -4.76 20.16
CA SER A 15 -17.38 -5.89 21.01
C SER A 15 -16.56 -7.16 20.76
N CYS A 16 -16.19 -7.43 19.50
CA CYS A 16 -15.30 -8.53 19.13
C CYS A 16 -13.91 -8.33 19.78
N CYS A 17 -13.36 -7.12 19.68
CA CYS A 17 -12.04 -6.78 20.24
C CYS A 17 -11.99 -6.78 21.77
N GLN A 18 -13.07 -6.43 22.47
CA GLN A 18 -13.14 -6.45 23.94
C GLN A 18 -12.84 -7.85 24.50
N ASN A 19 -13.47 -8.86 23.89
CA ASN A 19 -13.40 -10.26 24.30
C ASN A 19 -12.16 -11.00 23.76
N ALA A 20 -11.38 -10.36 22.90
CA ALA A 20 -10.23 -10.97 22.24
C ALA A 20 -9.00 -11.13 23.17
N LYS A 21 -8.24 -12.21 22.94
CA LYS A 21 -6.89 -12.38 23.49
C LYS A 21 -5.89 -11.46 22.79
N SER A 22 -4.76 -11.14 23.43
CA SER A 22 -3.72 -10.27 22.84
C SER A 22 -3.19 -10.80 21.50
N ALA A 23 -3.05 -12.12 21.35
CA ALA A 23 -2.65 -12.76 20.09
C ALA A 23 -3.69 -12.59 18.97
N GLN A 24 -4.98 -12.69 19.31
CA GLN A 24 -6.08 -12.48 18.37
C GLN A 24 -6.14 -11.03 17.89
N LEU A 25 -5.97 -10.07 18.81
CA LEU A 25 -5.86 -8.64 18.44
C LEU A 25 -4.65 -8.38 17.54
N LYS A 26 -3.50 -9.01 17.83
CA LYS A 26 -2.31 -8.90 16.99
C LYS A 26 -2.57 -9.43 15.57
N CYS A 27 -3.25 -10.57 15.44
CA CYS A 27 -3.62 -11.13 14.14
C CYS A 27 -4.60 -10.22 13.39
N LEU A 28 -5.64 -9.73 14.07
CA LEU A 28 -6.59 -8.78 13.47
C LEU A 28 -5.89 -7.50 13.02
N SER A 29 -5.08 -6.86 13.88
CA SER A 29 -4.30 -5.67 13.52
C SER A 29 -3.44 -5.90 12.29
N PHE A 30 -2.78 -7.06 12.22
CA PHE A 30 -1.94 -7.43 11.08
C PHE A 30 -2.75 -7.54 9.78
N VAL A 31 -3.89 -8.24 9.81
CA VAL A 31 -4.72 -8.53 8.64
C VAL A 31 -5.36 -7.26 8.04
N ILE A 32 -5.68 -6.26 8.86
CA ILE A 32 -6.29 -4.99 8.42
C ILE A 32 -5.29 -3.83 8.28
N GLY A 33 -4.00 -4.06 8.54
CA GLY A 33 -2.98 -3.02 8.45
C GLY A 33 -2.99 -1.98 9.58
N ALA A 34 -3.54 -2.31 10.75
CA ALA A 34 -3.51 -1.43 11.92
C ALA A 34 -2.12 -1.43 12.58
N ALA A 35 -1.80 -0.35 13.29
CA ALA A 35 -0.57 -0.27 14.07
C ALA A 35 -0.57 -1.30 15.21
N ASN A 36 0.59 -1.91 15.48
CA ASN A 36 0.73 -2.89 16.55
C ASN A 36 1.02 -2.17 17.89
N GLY A 37 0.00 -2.09 18.75
CA GLY A 37 0.14 -1.52 20.10
C GLY A 37 0.89 -2.45 21.06
N THR A 38 1.60 -1.87 22.03
CA THR A 38 2.28 -2.62 23.09
C THR A 38 1.29 -3.23 24.08
N THR A 39 0.28 -2.46 24.50
CA THR A 39 -0.79 -2.90 25.41
C THR A 39 -2.01 -3.44 24.66
N LYS A 40 -2.93 -4.10 25.38
CA LYS A 40 -4.20 -4.59 24.80
C LYS A 40 -5.07 -3.41 24.37
N GLU A 41 -5.12 -2.38 25.20
CA GLU A 41 -5.87 -1.14 25.00
C GLU A 41 -5.38 -0.40 23.77
N ALA A 42 -4.05 -0.22 23.63
CA ALA A 42 -3.47 0.44 22.46
C ALA A 42 -3.77 -0.33 21.16
N LYS A 43 -3.69 -1.67 21.17
CA LYS A 43 -4.07 -2.49 20.00
C LYS A 43 -5.53 -2.26 19.62
N ARG A 44 -6.44 -2.23 20.60
CA ARG A 44 -7.86 -1.98 20.36
C ARG A 44 -8.11 -0.61 19.76
N THR A 45 -7.48 0.44 20.28
CA THR A 45 -7.58 1.80 19.75
C THR A 45 -7.12 1.85 18.29
N TYR A 46 -5.95 1.30 17.97
CA TYR A 46 -5.45 1.29 16.60
C TYR A 46 -6.29 0.44 15.65
N ILE A 47 -6.88 -0.67 16.13
CA ILE A 47 -7.84 -1.46 15.34
C ILE A 47 -9.10 -0.62 15.06
N GLN A 48 -9.64 0.07 16.07
CA GLN A 48 -10.82 0.91 15.91
C GLN A 48 -10.57 2.03 14.89
N GLU A 49 -9.48 2.77 15.02
CA GLU A 49 -9.10 3.85 14.09
C GLU A 49 -8.93 3.34 12.66
N GLN A 50 -8.25 2.20 12.48
CA GLN A 50 -8.07 1.59 11.17
C GLN A 50 -9.40 1.10 10.58
N CYS A 51 -10.26 0.46 11.37
CA CYS A 51 -11.58 0.02 10.93
C CYS A 51 -12.49 1.20 10.56
N GLU A 52 -12.43 2.31 11.30
CA GLU A 52 -13.16 3.53 10.95
C GLU A 52 -12.71 4.10 9.60
N PHE A 53 -11.41 4.03 9.30
CA PHE A 53 -10.88 4.43 8.00
C PHE A 53 -11.31 3.46 6.89
N LEU A 54 -11.13 2.15 7.09
CA LEU A 54 -11.51 1.13 6.11
C LEU A 54 -13.02 1.10 5.83
N GLU A 55 -13.86 1.41 6.82
CA GLU A 55 -15.31 1.53 6.60
C GLU A 55 -15.64 2.69 5.67
N LYS A 56 -14.96 3.83 5.78
CA LYS A 56 -15.15 4.95 4.83
C LYS A 56 -14.82 4.51 3.40
N LEU A 57 -13.75 3.72 3.23
CA LEU A 57 -13.34 3.18 1.93
C LEU A 57 -14.36 2.19 1.39
N ARG A 58 -14.83 1.26 2.22
CA ARG A 58 -15.85 0.29 1.84
C ARG A 58 -17.13 0.97 1.38
N GLN A 59 -17.60 1.97 2.14
CA GLN A 59 -18.79 2.75 1.78
C GLN A 59 -18.59 3.54 0.47
N GLN A 60 -17.40 4.10 0.26
CA GLN A 60 -17.07 4.76 -1.00
C GLN A 60 -17.07 3.79 -2.19
N LYS A 61 -16.48 2.60 -2.02
CA LYS A 61 -16.49 1.52 -3.01
C LYS A 61 -17.91 1.09 -3.36
N ILE A 62 -18.76 0.86 -2.36
CA ILE A 62 -20.19 0.51 -2.56
C ILE A 62 -20.90 1.60 -3.37
N ARG A 63 -20.75 2.87 -2.97
CA ARG A 63 -21.43 3.99 -3.61
C ARG A 63 -20.99 4.23 -5.06
N GLN A 64 -19.71 4.02 -5.37
CA GLN A 64 -19.14 4.28 -6.70
C GLN A 64 -19.03 3.03 -7.57
N GLY A 65 -19.32 1.85 -7.02
CA GLY A 65 -19.05 0.55 -7.67
C GLY A 65 -17.56 0.19 -7.81
N ARG A 66 -16.66 1.03 -7.28
CA ARG A 66 -15.20 0.87 -7.39
C ARG A 66 -14.46 1.74 -6.37
N ILE A 67 -13.20 1.40 -6.14
CA ILE A 67 -12.26 2.24 -5.40
C ILE A 67 -10.90 2.25 -6.08
N ASN A 68 -10.26 3.41 -6.13
CA ASN A 68 -8.96 3.64 -6.75
C ASN A 68 -7.98 4.16 -5.71
N ILE A 69 -6.84 3.49 -5.58
CA ILE A 69 -5.81 3.85 -4.61
C ILE A 69 -4.54 4.17 -5.37
N LEU A 70 -3.88 5.26 -5.01
CA LEU A 70 -2.55 5.61 -5.49
C LEU A 70 -1.59 5.66 -4.31
N SER A 71 -0.58 4.80 -4.34
CA SER A 71 0.47 4.74 -3.32
C SER A 71 1.81 5.23 -3.85
N MET A 72 2.47 6.08 -3.06
CA MET A 72 3.71 6.77 -3.41
C MET A 72 4.83 6.39 -2.45
N ASP A 73 5.99 6.05 -3.03
CA ASP A 73 7.28 6.00 -2.36
C ASP A 73 8.05 7.29 -2.72
N ALA A 74 8.22 8.14 -1.71
CA ALA A 74 8.68 9.51 -1.90
C ALA A 74 10.21 9.55 -2.09
N GLY A 75 10.62 10.10 -3.23
CA GLY A 75 12.03 10.31 -3.56
C GLY A 75 12.16 11.45 -4.56
N VAL A 76 13.22 12.26 -4.47
CA VAL A 76 13.42 13.36 -5.43
C VAL A 76 13.85 12.80 -6.79
N SER A 77 14.84 11.91 -6.82
CA SER A 77 15.38 11.31 -8.05
C SER A 77 14.83 9.91 -8.35
N ASN A 78 14.01 9.37 -7.47
CA ASN A 78 13.49 8.00 -7.51
C ASN A 78 12.02 7.92 -7.08
N PHE A 79 11.23 8.98 -7.29
CA PHE A 79 9.81 8.97 -6.98
C PHE A 79 9.13 7.81 -7.68
N ALA A 80 8.51 6.91 -6.92
CA ALA A 80 7.79 5.78 -7.48
C ALA A 80 6.35 5.80 -6.99
N PHE A 81 5.42 5.45 -7.85
CA PHE A 81 4.03 5.28 -7.45
C PHE A 81 3.37 4.14 -8.21
N SER A 82 2.36 3.55 -7.58
CA SER A 82 1.45 2.63 -8.23
C SER A 82 0.00 3.01 -7.94
N LYS A 83 -0.87 2.74 -8.90
CA LYS A 83 -2.29 3.01 -8.85
C LYS A 83 -3.04 1.75 -9.21
N MET A 84 -3.97 1.35 -8.35
CA MET A 84 -4.79 0.16 -8.54
C MET A 84 -6.26 0.51 -8.37
N GLN A 85 -7.13 -0.28 -9.01
CA GLN A 85 -8.57 -0.20 -8.88
C GLN A 85 -9.14 -1.53 -8.43
N LEU A 86 -10.06 -1.49 -7.47
CA LEU A 86 -10.85 -2.64 -7.05
C LEU A 86 -12.32 -2.33 -7.34
N LEU A 87 -12.95 -3.14 -8.19
CA LEU A 87 -14.39 -3.03 -8.48
C LEU A 87 -15.22 -3.68 -7.37
N TYR A 88 -16.51 -3.37 -7.32
CA TYR A 88 -17.42 -3.95 -6.33
C TYR A 88 -17.51 -5.47 -6.45
N ASP A 89 -17.73 -5.98 -7.66
CA ASP A 89 -17.94 -7.41 -7.94
C ASP A 89 -16.67 -8.16 -8.35
N ASP A 90 -15.53 -7.47 -8.48
CA ASP A 90 -14.27 -8.06 -8.92
C ASP A 90 -13.36 -8.37 -7.72
N PRO A 91 -12.99 -9.64 -7.49
CA PRO A 91 -12.12 -10.00 -6.36
C PRO A 91 -10.66 -9.55 -6.55
N LEU A 92 -10.26 -9.18 -7.78
CA LEU A 92 -8.87 -8.86 -8.10
C LEU A 92 -8.67 -7.37 -8.39
N PRO A 93 -7.73 -6.70 -7.71
CA PRO A 93 -7.36 -5.34 -8.06
C PRO A 93 -6.66 -5.28 -9.42
N LYS A 94 -7.11 -4.35 -10.26
CA LYS A 94 -6.52 -4.01 -11.56
C LYS A 94 -5.45 -2.96 -11.38
N VAL A 95 -4.25 -3.21 -11.88
CA VAL A 95 -3.18 -2.20 -11.91
C VAL A 95 -3.50 -1.22 -13.03
N LEU A 96 -3.63 0.06 -12.70
CA LEU A 96 -3.94 1.15 -13.65
C LEU A 96 -2.72 1.96 -14.05
N ASP A 97 -1.83 2.23 -13.08
CA ASP A 97 -0.60 2.99 -13.32
C ASP A 97 0.53 2.50 -12.41
N TRP A 98 1.76 2.50 -12.92
CA TRP A 98 2.95 2.06 -12.17
C TRP A 98 4.19 2.67 -12.80
N GLN A 99 4.78 3.65 -12.13
CA GLN A 99 5.84 4.46 -12.69
C GLN A 99 6.94 4.77 -11.69
N LYS A 100 8.10 5.10 -12.25
CA LYS A 100 9.23 5.70 -11.55
C LYS A 100 9.70 6.93 -12.31
N ILE A 101 9.92 8.01 -11.57
CA ILE A 101 10.16 9.35 -12.09
C ILE A 101 11.32 9.98 -11.33
N ASN A 102 12.27 10.56 -12.06
CA ASN A 102 13.15 11.58 -11.50
C ASN A 102 12.42 12.93 -11.57
N LEU A 103 12.03 13.47 -10.42
CA LEU A 103 11.21 14.68 -10.37
C LEU A 103 11.98 15.92 -10.84
N GLU A 104 13.29 15.96 -10.59
CA GLU A 104 14.16 17.04 -11.07
C GLU A 104 14.19 17.03 -12.60
N GLU A 105 14.49 15.89 -13.21
CA GLU A 105 14.57 15.79 -14.67
C GLU A 105 13.21 15.99 -15.35
N LYS A 106 12.12 15.57 -14.70
CA LYS A 106 10.77 15.71 -15.27
C LYS A 106 10.22 17.12 -15.20
N PHE A 107 10.46 17.84 -14.10
CA PHE A 107 9.81 19.14 -13.84
C PHE A 107 10.77 20.33 -13.89
N PHE A 108 12.08 20.11 -13.80
CA PHE A 108 13.08 21.15 -14.05
C PHE A 108 13.73 20.93 -15.41
N GLN A 109 13.48 21.87 -16.33
CA GLN A 109 14.00 21.84 -17.70
C GLN A 109 15.51 22.12 -17.78
N ASN A 110 16.11 22.60 -16.70
CA ASN A 110 17.55 22.84 -16.58
C ASN A 110 18.11 21.82 -15.58
N LEU A 111 19.31 21.26 -15.82
CA LEU A 111 20.05 20.28 -15.00
C LEU A 111 20.42 20.79 -13.58
N LYS A 112 19.59 21.65 -12.99
CA LYS A 112 19.72 22.17 -11.64
C LYS A 112 19.23 21.10 -10.67
N LYS A 113 20.15 20.63 -9.81
CA LYS A 113 19.77 19.84 -8.65
C LYS A 113 18.89 20.69 -7.73
N LEU A 114 17.77 20.14 -7.30
CA LEU A 114 16.87 20.73 -6.31
C LEU A 114 17.70 21.15 -5.10
N SER A 115 17.67 22.42 -4.73
CA SER A 115 18.26 22.89 -3.49
C SER A 115 17.22 22.83 -2.36
N LEU A 116 17.61 23.10 -1.11
CA LEU A 116 16.66 23.26 0.00
C LEU A 116 15.93 24.63 -0.05
N ASN A 117 15.79 25.23 -1.23
CA ASN A 117 15.03 26.45 -1.42
C ASN A 117 13.51 26.14 -1.39
N PRO A 118 12.73 26.85 -0.55
CA PRO A 118 11.29 26.61 -0.43
C PRO A 118 10.52 26.85 -1.74
N ALA A 119 10.89 27.86 -2.54
CA ALA A 119 10.20 28.17 -3.79
C ALA A 119 10.41 27.07 -4.84
N GLU A 120 11.63 26.55 -4.95
CA GLU A 120 11.94 25.44 -5.87
C GLU A 120 11.17 24.18 -5.48
N THR A 121 11.20 23.81 -4.20
CA THR A 121 10.51 22.60 -3.72
C THR A 121 9.00 22.75 -3.86
N SER A 122 8.43 23.92 -3.54
CA SER A 122 7.01 24.21 -3.72
C SER A 122 6.59 24.05 -5.19
N GLN A 123 7.34 24.64 -6.13
CA GLN A 123 7.03 24.55 -7.57
C GLN A 123 7.11 23.11 -8.10
N LEU A 124 8.14 22.36 -7.70
CA LEU A 124 8.30 20.96 -8.10
C LEU A 124 7.13 20.11 -7.59
N VAL A 125 6.76 20.27 -6.32
CA VAL A 125 5.68 19.49 -5.71
C VAL A 125 4.31 19.92 -6.22
N PHE A 126 4.11 21.19 -6.58
CA PHE A 126 2.92 21.63 -7.30
C PHE A 126 2.80 20.92 -8.65
N SER A 127 3.89 20.91 -9.44
CA SER A 127 3.92 20.24 -10.76
C SER A 127 3.68 18.73 -10.64
N LEU A 128 4.27 18.09 -9.63
CA LEU A 128 3.99 16.69 -9.28
C LEU A 128 2.51 16.49 -8.93
N THR A 129 1.93 17.39 -8.13
CA THR A 129 0.51 17.30 -7.75
C THR A 129 -0.38 17.37 -8.99
N GLU A 130 -0.16 18.31 -9.91
CA GLU A 130 -0.93 18.38 -11.15
C GLU A 130 -0.73 17.12 -12.01
N TYR A 131 0.51 16.61 -12.10
CA TYR A 131 0.81 15.38 -12.82
C TYR A 131 0.03 14.17 -12.29
N LEU A 132 -0.08 14.01 -10.97
CA LEU A 132 -0.84 12.92 -10.36
C LEU A 132 -2.34 12.99 -10.69
N PHE A 133 -2.89 14.17 -10.99
CA PHE A 133 -4.28 14.38 -11.36
C PHE A 133 -4.55 14.24 -12.87
N GLN A 134 -3.53 14.17 -13.71
CA GLN A 134 -3.69 13.89 -15.14
C GLN A 134 -4.14 12.44 -15.39
N SER A 135 -3.81 11.52 -14.48
CA SER A 135 -4.19 10.11 -14.57
C SER A 135 -5.65 9.92 -14.19
N THR A 136 -6.50 9.63 -15.16
CA THR A 136 -7.90 9.22 -14.91
C THR A 136 -7.98 7.73 -14.62
N PRO A 137 -8.91 7.27 -13.76
CA PRO A 137 -9.77 8.07 -12.86
C PRO A 137 -8.98 8.69 -11.71
N ILE A 138 -9.39 9.86 -11.19
CA ILE A 138 -8.74 10.45 -10.00
C ILE A 138 -8.79 9.42 -8.83
N PRO A 139 -7.69 9.21 -8.09
CA PRO A 139 -7.67 8.31 -6.94
C PRO A 139 -8.67 8.73 -5.85
N ASP A 140 -9.31 7.75 -5.23
CA ASP A 140 -10.13 7.93 -4.03
C ASP A 140 -9.26 8.06 -2.78
N ILE A 141 -8.04 7.52 -2.84
CA ILE A 141 -7.03 7.64 -1.79
C ILE A 141 -5.65 7.91 -2.39
N PHE A 142 -4.96 8.88 -1.82
CA PHE A 142 -3.52 9.07 -1.97
C PHE A 142 -2.81 8.61 -0.70
N THR A 143 -1.88 7.68 -0.83
CA THR A 143 -1.09 7.19 0.31
C THR A 143 0.37 7.54 0.10
N ILE A 144 0.97 8.28 1.04
CA ILE A 144 2.38 8.66 1.01
C ILE A 144 3.13 7.83 2.05
N GLU A 145 4.08 6.99 1.62
CA GLU A 145 4.98 6.29 2.55
C GLU A 145 5.90 7.29 3.24
N ARG A 146 5.97 7.24 4.57
CA ARG A 146 6.86 8.13 5.34
C ARG A 146 8.30 7.67 5.24
N GLN A 147 9.20 8.61 4.96
CA GLN A 147 10.62 8.38 5.07
C GLN A 147 11.03 8.08 6.53
N ARG A 148 11.90 7.08 6.70
CA ARG A 148 12.41 6.70 8.03
C ARG A 148 13.45 7.72 8.51
N ALA A 149 13.31 8.20 9.74
CA ALA A 149 14.38 8.96 10.40
C ALA A 149 15.63 8.06 10.53
N ARG A 150 16.71 8.42 9.86
CA ARG A 150 18.02 7.76 10.01
C ARG A 150 18.94 8.67 10.84
N THR A 151 19.91 8.07 11.53
CA THR A 151 20.93 8.81 12.28
C THR A 151 21.65 9.79 11.35
N MET A 152 21.59 11.08 11.69
CA MET A 152 22.08 12.20 10.88
C MET A 152 23.61 12.36 10.96
N SER A 153 24.36 11.26 10.96
CA SER A 153 25.81 11.30 11.19
C SER A 153 26.63 11.70 9.94
N SER A 154 26.01 11.78 8.76
CA SER A 154 26.67 12.18 7.52
C SER A 154 25.87 13.23 6.74
N ARG A 155 26.53 14.31 6.30
CA ARG A 155 25.94 15.36 5.47
C ARG A 155 25.39 14.82 4.14
N HIS A 156 26.04 13.80 3.57
CA HIS A 156 25.60 13.15 2.33
C HIS A 156 24.29 12.38 2.47
N ILE A 157 23.86 12.10 3.71
CA ILE A 157 22.61 11.41 4.02
C ILE A 157 21.56 12.41 4.52
N LEU A 158 21.99 13.43 5.28
CA LEU A 158 21.11 14.45 5.85
C LEU A 158 20.34 15.22 4.78
N GLU A 159 21.02 15.78 3.78
CA GLU A 159 20.36 16.64 2.79
C GLU A 159 19.31 15.89 1.94
N PRO A 160 19.59 14.67 1.39
CA PRO A 160 18.56 13.88 0.71
C PRO A 160 17.36 13.54 1.61
N ILE A 161 17.58 13.21 2.89
CA ILE A 161 16.48 12.92 3.83
C ILE A 161 15.64 14.18 4.07
N LEU A 162 16.28 15.34 4.29
CA LEU A 162 15.56 16.60 4.46
C LEU A 162 14.73 16.95 3.23
N LYS A 163 15.29 16.80 2.01
CA LYS A 163 14.56 17.03 0.77
C LYS A 163 13.32 16.15 0.65
N VAL A 164 13.46 14.86 0.94
CA VAL A 164 12.32 13.91 0.90
C VAL A 164 11.28 14.27 1.97
N ASN A 165 11.70 14.57 3.20
CA ASN A 165 10.76 14.96 4.26
C ASN A 165 9.99 16.25 3.90
N ILE A 166 10.67 17.26 3.35
CA ILE A 166 10.03 18.50 2.90
C ILE A 166 9.07 18.20 1.74
N LEU A 167 9.49 17.38 0.78
CA LEU A 167 8.67 16.95 -0.34
C LEU A 167 7.38 16.26 0.14
N GLU A 168 7.47 15.32 1.09
CA GLU A 168 6.32 14.62 1.67
C GLU A 168 5.33 15.59 2.33
N GLN A 169 5.82 16.52 3.14
CA GLN A 169 4.98 17.48 3.85
C GLN A 169 4.27 18.43 2.89
N ILE A 170 4.98 18.96 1.89
CA ILE A 170 4.40 19.84 0.88
C ILE A 170 3.41 19.05 0.00
N LEU A 171 3.73 17.81 -0.37
CA LEU A 171 2.85 16.98 -1.21
C LEU A 171 1.55 16.66 -0.47
N PHE A 172 1.64 16.26 0.80
CA PHE A 172 0.48 16.03 1.65
C PHE A 172 -0.39 17.30 1.74
N SER A 173 0.24 18.45 2.00
CA SER A 173 -0.45 19.74 2.07
C SER A 173 -1.13 20.12 0.75
N ASN A 174 -0.44 19.97 -0.39
CA ASN A 174 -0.98 20.27 -1.71
C ASN A 174 -2.19 19.40 -2.04
N LEU A 175 -2.10 18.09 -1.77
CA LEU A 175 -3.22 17.17 -1.99
C LEU A 175 -4.42 17.53 -1.10
N GLU A 176 -4.22 17.77 0.19
CA GLU A 176 -5.30 18.18 1.11
C GLU A 176 -5.95 19.51 0.71
N ASN A 177 -5.12 20.49 0.36
CA ASN A 177 -5.57 21.84 0.01
C ASN A 177 -6.29 21.85 -1.34
N LYS A 178 -5.83 21.10 -2.34
CA LYS A 178 -6.51 21.01 -3.64
C LYS A 178 -7.96 20.54 -3.47
N MET A 179 -8.22 19.54 -2.62
CA MET A 179 -9.59 19.13 -2.28
C MET A 179 -10.36 20.25 -1.57
N LYS A 180 -9.79 20.81 -0.49
CA LYS A 180 -10.46 21.81 0.36
C LYS A 180 -10.84 23.07 -0.41
N PHE A 181 -9.98 23.55 -1.29
CA PHE A 181 -10.22 24.78 -2.06
C PHE A 181 -11.09 24.55 -3.28
N THR A 182 -10.91 23.45 -4.02
CA THR A 182 -11.78 23.13 -5.17
C THR A 182 -13.23 22.97 -4.73
N ASN A 183 -13.47 22.34 -3.57
CA ASN A 183 -14.82 22.13 -3.05
C ASN A 183 -15.50 23.40 -2.51
N LYS A 184 -14.77 24.52 -2.37
CA LYS A 184 -15.34 25.83 -2.00
C LYS A 184 -15.80 26.63 -3.22
N ILE A 185 -15.36 26.26 -4.42
CA ILE A 185 -15.75 26.94 -5.66
C ILE A 185 -17.15 26.43 -6.05
N GLN A 186 -18.10 27.35 -6.18
CA GLN A 186 -19.53 27.03 -6.29
C GLN A 186 -19.88 26.19 -7.53
N ASP A 187 -19.15 26.38 -8.64
CA ASP A 187 -19.40 25.73 -9.94
C ASP A 187 -18.34 24.68 -10.33
N ALA A 188 -17.39 24.39 -9.44
CA ALA A 188 -16.36 23.39 -9.72
C ALA A 188 -16.85 21.97 -9.40
N PRO A 189 -16.42 20.95 -10.18
CA PRO A 189 -16.68 19.56 -9.82
C PRO A 189 -16.04 19.26 -8.46
N LYS A 190 -16.85 18.75 -7.53
CA LYS A 190 -16.36 18.42 -6.19
C LYS A 190 -15.38 17.26 -6.25
N LEU A 191 -14.21 17.47 -5.64
CA LEU A 191 -13.21 16.43 -5.42
C LEU A 191 -13.53 15.68 -4.13
N GLN A 192 -13.53 14.36 -4.19
CA GLN A 192 -13.76 13.52 -3.01
C GLN A 192 -12.72 12.40 -2.96
N TYR A 193 -11.63 12.67 -2.24
CA TYR A 193 -10.57 11.69 -1.97
C TYR A 193 -10.03 11.89 -0.55
N MET A 194 -9.20 10.95 -0.10
CA MET A 194 -8.48 11.05 1.17
C MET A 194 -6.98 11.03 0.94
N VAL A 195 -6.24 11.74 1.81
CA VAL A 195 -4.78 11.71 1.83
C VAL A 195 -4.35 11.05 3.14
N CYS A 196 -3.53 10.01 3.06
CA CYS A 196 -3.04 9.32 4.25
C CYS A 196 -1.52 9.19 4.24
N SER A 197 -0.93 9.41 5.41
CA SER A 197 0.46 9.10 5.69
C SER A 197 0.58 7.65 6.14
N SER A 198 1.46 6.88 5.51
CA SER A 198 1.61 5.45 5.78
C SER A 198 2.92 5.14 6.50
N ASP A 199 2.92 4.05 7.26
CA ASP A 199 4.14 3.57 7.92
C ASP A 199 4.83 2.53 7.04
N PRO A 200 6.10 2.73 6.66
CA PRO A 200 6.86 1.76 5.86
C PRO A 200 6.90 0.35 6.48
N HIS A 201 6.83 0.25 7.81
CA HIS A 201 6.87 -1.03 8.52
C HIS A 201 5.56 -1.81 8.40
N ARG A 202 4.42 -1.15 8.17
CA ARG A 202 3.11 -1.83 8.04
C ARG A 202 3.08 -2.69 6.78
N MET A 203 3.37 -2.10 5.63
CA MET A 203 3.50 -2.81 4.35
C MET A 203 4.59 -3.88 4.42
N THR A 204 5.79 -3.52 4.92
CA THR A 204 6.91 -4.47 4.99
C THR A 204 6.58 -5.67 5.88
N SER A 205 5.95 -5.46 7.04
CA SER A 205 5.60 -6.56 7.95
C SER A 205 4.51 -7.46 7.37
N TYR A 206 3.55 -6.87 6.65
CA TYR A 206 2.46 -7.62 5.99
C TYR A 206 3.00 -8.60 4.95
N TRP A 207 3.91 -8.13 4.08
CA TRP A 207 4.46 -8.94 2.99
C TRP A 207 5.70 -9.75 3.36
N CYS A 208 6.39 -9.42 4.45
CA CYS A 208 7.61 -10.09 4.91
C CYS A 208 7.47 -10.50 6.39
N ILE A 209 6.70 -11.56 6.67
CA ILE A 209 6.43 -12.04 8.03
C ILE A 209 7.73 -12.65 8.61
N PRO A 210 8.21 -12.17 9.77
CA PRO A 210 9.34 -12.78 10.46
C PRO A 210 9.06 -14.26 10.76
N ARG A 211 10.01 -15.16 10.52
CA ARG A 211 9.96 -16.50 11.13
C ARG A 211 10.20 -16.31 12.62
N GLU A 212 9.37 -16.92 13.46
CA GLU A 212 9.69 -17.06 14.88
C GLU A 212 11.01 -17.84 14.96
N GLU A 213 12.06 -17.21 15.48
CA GLU A 213 13.34 -17.88 15.71
C GLU A 213 13.08 -18.95 16.77
N THR A 214 13.22 -20.23 16.39
CA THR A 214 13.19 -21.33 17.35
C THR A 214 14.30 -21.11 18.38
N PRO A 215 14.05 -21.26 19.70
CA PRO A 215 15.02 -20.92 20.75
C PRO A 215 16.27 -21.81 20.81
N THR A 216 16.38 -22.81 19.93
CA THR A 216 17.41 -23.85 20.01
C THR A 216 18.49 -23.62 18.95
N GLY A 217 19.67 -23.21 19.39
CA GLY A 217 20.93 -23.65 18.78
C GLY A 217 21.52 -22.78 17.66
N SER A 218 22.48 -21.95 18.03
CA SER A 218 23.76 -21.75 17.31
C SER A 218 23.74 -21.80 15.77
N LYS A 219 23.30 -20.70 15.15
CA LYS A 219 23.98 -19.97 14.07
C LYS A 219 23.09 -18.78 13.73
N LYS A 220 23.57 -17.56 14.02
CA LYS A 220 22.96 -16.30 13.53
C LYS A 220 23.07 -16.25 12.00
N SER A 221 22.30 -17.07 11.29
CA SER A 221 21.95 -16.79 9.91
C SER A 221 21.03 -15.59 10.00
N LYS A 222 21.57 -14.40 9.73
CA LYS A 222 20.81 -13.16 9.56
C LYS A 222 19.86 -13.37 8.38
N SER A 223 18.71 -14.02 8.62
CA SER A 223 17.74 -14.27 7.55
C SER A 223 17.07 -12.93 7.26
N ASN A 224 17.59 -12.27 6.23
CA ASN A 224 17.26 -10.92 5.81
C ASN A 224 15.90 -10.93 5.07
N LYS A 225 14.83 -11.46 5.71
CA LYS A 225 13.49 -11.56 5.11
C LYS A 225 12.84 -10.20 4.83
N HIS A 226 13.30 -9.15 5.50
CA HIS A 226 12.92 -7.75 5.21
C HIS A 226 13.81 -7.09 4.14
N SER A 227 14.68 -7.85 3.47
CA SER A 227 15.60 -7.27 2.49
C SER A 227 14.86 -6.74 1.26
N LYS A 228 15.46 -5.74 0.63
CA LYS A 228 15.00 -5.16 -0.65
C LYS A 228 14.84 -6.24 -1.73
N ASP A 229 15.76 -7.20 -1.77
CA ASP A 229 15.75 -8.31 -2.74
C ASP A 229 14.51 -9.20 -2.59
N SER A 230 14.12 -9.52 -1.34
CA SER A 230 12.93 -10.33 -1.06
C SER A 230 11.65 -9.67 -1.58
N ARG A 231 11.52 -8.34 -1.46
CA ARG A 231 10.36 -7.58 -1.97
C ARG A 231 10.33 -7.53 -3.49
N ILE A 232 11.48 -7.33 -4.13
CA ILE A 232 11.59 -7.37 -5.59
C ILE A 232 11.18 -8.75 -6.12
N LYS A 233 11.69 -9.83 -5.51
CA LYS A 233 11.33 -11.22 -5.87
C LYS A 233 9.83 -11.49 -5.71
N LEU A 234 9.26 -11.05 -4.59
CA LEU A 234 7.82 -11.13 -4.34
C LEU A 234 7.02 -10.48 -5.47
N VAL A 235 7.32 -9.23 -5.80
CA VAL A 235 6.60 -8.49 -6.86
C VAL A 235 6.77 -9.18 -8.21
N LYS A 236 7.99 -9.62 -8.57
CA LYS A 236 8.21 -10.36 -9.82
C LYS A 236 7.37 -11.63 -9.91
N LYS A 237 7.21 -12.36 -8.80
CA LYS A 237 6.35 -13.54 -8.75
C LYS A 237 4.88 -13.18 -8.87
N ILE A 238 4.39 -12.16 -8.13
CA ILE A 238 3.01 -11.67 -8.25
C ILE A 238 2.69 -11.28 -9.69
N VAL A 239 3.58 -10.52 -10.32
CA VAL A 239 3.48 -10.10 -11.73
C VAL A 239 3.46 -11.33 -12.66
N SER A 240 4.35 -12.29 -12.45
CA SER A 240 4.41 -13.50 -13.27
C SER A 240 3.13 -14.33 -13.17
N THR A 241 2.67 -14.59 -11.95
CA THR A 241 1.48 -15.40 -11.68
C THR A 241 0.20 -14.73 -12.15
N SER A 242 0.15 -13.40 -12.23
CA SER A 242 -1.01 -12.68 -12.76
C SER A 242 -1.33 -12.99 -14.23
N ILE A 243 -0.33 -13.49 -14.97
CA ILE A 243 -0.39 -13.77 -16.41
C ILE A 243 -0.44 -15.28 -16.71
N LEU A 244 0.20 -16.10 -15.87
CA LEU A 244 0.29 -17.55 -16.03
C LEU A 244 -1.01 -18.23 -15.59
N ASN A 245 -1.91 -18.50 -16.54
CA ASN A 245 -3.16 -19.23 -16.32
C ASN A 245 -2.95 -20.75 -16.20
N ASN A 246 -2.03 -21.22 -15.36
CA ASN A 246 -1.94 -22.66 -15.10
C ASN A 246 -3.06 -23.07 -14.14
N SER A 247 -3.97 -23.90 -14.64
CA SER A 247 -5.21 -24.39 -14.02
C SER A 247 -5.03 -25.10 -12.67
N SER A 248 -3.78 -25.36 -12.23
CA SER A 248 -3.45 -25.98 -10.95
C SER A 248 -3.04 -25.00 -9.83
N ILE A 249 -2.86 -23.69 -10.09
CA ILE A 249 -2.44 -22.69 -9.07
C ILE A 249 -3.34 -21.42 -9.11
N SER A 250 -4.62 -21.59 -9.41
CA SER A 250 -5.60 -20.49 -9.51
C SER A 250 -5.76 -19.68 -8.20
N SER A 251 -5.33 -20.19 -7.05
CA SER A 251 -5.51 -19.53 -5.74
C SER A 251 -4.49 -18.44 -5.42
N THR A 252 -3.54 -18.13 -6.31
CA THR A 252 -2.41 -17.23 -6.00
C THR A 252 -2.36 -15.92 -6.80
N LYS A 253 -3.34 -15.67 -7.67
CA LYS A 253 -3.42 -14.39 -8.40
C LYS A 253 -3.86 -13.29 -7.44
N LEU A 254 -3.02 -12.27 -7.28
CA LEU A 254 -3.30 -11.12 -6.39
C LEU A 254 -3.70 -9.86 -7.13
N VAL A 255 -3.37 -9.76 -8.42
CA VAL A 255 -3.62 -8.57 -9.24
C VAL A 255 -3.96 -8.97 -10.67
N GLU A 256 -4.55 -8.04 -11.40
CA GLU A 256 -4.72 -8.12 -12.85
C GLU A 256 -3.98 -6.99 -13.57
N PHE A 257 -3.28 -7.33 -14.66
CA PHE A 257 -2.70 -6.38 -15.59
C PHE A 257 -3.48 -6.42 -16.91
N THR A 258 -3.84 -5.25 -17.43
CA THR A 258 -4.59 -5.12 -18.69
C THR A 258 -3.76 -4.48 -19.80
N GLY A 259 -4.20 -4.65 -21.05
CA GLY A 259 -3.65 -3.94 -22.20
C GLY A 259 -2.15 -4.18 -22.44
N ILE A 260 -1.41 -3.10 -22.65
CA ILE A 260 0.01 -3.13 -23.06
C ILE A 260 0.87 -3.86 -22.03
N TRP A 261 0.60 -3.69 -20.73
CA TRP A 261 1.38 -4.34 -19.69
C TRP A 261 1.25 -5.85 -19.69
N ASN A 262 0.05 -6.38 -19.96
CA ASN A 262 -0.16 -7.82 -20.08
C ASN A 262 0.77 -8.41 -21.16
N ASN A 263 0.83 -7.76 -22.32
CA ASN A 263 1.70 -8.16 -23.42
C ASN A 263 3.19 -8.02 -23.07
N ARG A 264 3.60 -6.91 -22.43
CA ARG A 264 4.99 -6.71 -22.00
C ARG A 264 5.44 -7.77 -21.00
N ILE A 265 4.61 -8.10 -20.01
CA ILE A 265 4.90 -9.15 -19.03
C ILE A 265 5.00 -10.51 -19.73
N ARG A 266 4.03 -10.88 -20.59
CA ARG A 266 4.08 -12.12 -21.38
C ARG A 266 5.38 -12.23 -22.19
N ASN A 267 5.74 -11.16 -22.89
CA ASN A 267 6.96 -11.12 -23.70
C ASN A 267 8.22 -11.26 -22.85
N ALA A 268 8.26 -10.61 -21.68
CA ALA A 268 9.39 -10.72 -20.76
C ALA A 268 9.55 -12.15 -20.22
N LEU A 269 8.44 -12.80 -19.85
CA LEU A 269 8.41 -14.19 -19.38
C LEU A 269 8.81 -15.19 -20.48
N ALA A 270 8.39 -14.96 -21.73
CA ALA A 270 8.73 -15.82 -22.85
C ALA A 270 10.22 -15.74 -23.22
N LYS A 271 10.82 -14.55 -23.14
CA LYS A 271 12.24 -14.33 -23.53
C LYS A 271 13.24 -14.71 -22.44
N LYS A 272 12.88 -14.57 -21.17
CA LYS A 272 13.80 -14.75 -20.04
C LYS A 272 13.11 -15.41 -18.86
N LYS A 273 13.79 -16.34 -18.19
CA LYS A 273 13.34 -16.95 -16.92
C LYS A 273 13.19 -15.91 -15.78
N SER A 274 13.87 -14.76 -15.89
CA SER A 274 13.80 -13.65 -14.93
C SER A 274 13.89 -12.30 -15.66
N PHE A 275 13.09 -11.32 -15.24
CA PHE A 275 13.01 -9.97 -15.80
C PHE A 275 13.29 -8.90 -14.74
N LYS A 276 13.59 -7.66 -15.16
CA LYS A 276 13.60 -6.48 -14.27
C LYS A 276 12.26 -5.75 -14.35
N LEU A 277 11.84 -5.15 -13.25
CA LEU A 277 10.59 -4.36 -13.22
C LEU A 277 10.73 -3.13 -14.11
N CYS A 278 11.89 -2.47 -14.08
CA CYS A 278 12.21 -1.35 -14.96
C CYS A 278 12.10 -1.70 -16.46
N ASP A 279 12.35 -2.96 -16.84
CA ASP A 279 12.28 -3.39 -18.24
C ASP A 279 10.82 -3.57 -18.70
N ILE A 280 9.96 -4.14 -17.84
CA ILE A 280 8.52 -4.34 -18.14
C ILE A 280 7.79 -3.00 -18.27
N LEU A 281 8.16 -2.03 -17.43
CA LEU A 281 7.55 -0.72 -17.44
C LEU A 281 8.13 0.21 -18.50
N GLU A 282 9.16 -0.22 -19.25
CA GLU A 282 9.89 0.61 -20.21
C GLU A 282 10.35 1.95 -19.61
N ILE A 283 10.84 1.89 -18.35
CA ILE A 283 11.35 3.06 -17.64
C ILE A 283 12.56 3.61 -18.41
N GLN A 284 12.42 4.84 -18.90
CA GLN A 284 13.42 5.57 -19.66
C GLN A 284 14.64 5.91 -18.79
N ASP A 285 15.79 6.17 -19.43
CA ASP A 285 17.04 6.46 -18.72
C ASP A 285 17.00 7.78 -17.92
N ASN A 286 16.08 8.69 -18.25
CA ASN A 286 15.84 9.95 -17.53
C ASN A 286 14.98 9.78 -16.25
N SER A 287 14.57 8.56 -15.90
CA SER A 287 13.87 8.27 -14.64
C SER A 287 14.83 8.01 -13.47
N GLY A 288 16.11 8.39 -13.62
CA GLY A 288 17.15 8.17 -12.64
C GLY A 288 17.69 6.73 -12.64
N VAL A 289 18.33 6.32 -11.54
CA VAL A 289 18.97 4.99 -11.47
C VAL A 289 17.92 3.88 -11.60
N ARG A 290 18.10 3.00 -12.59
CA ARG A 290 17.22 1.84 -12.88
C ARG A 290 17.27 0.76 -11.79
N LYS A 291 16.65 1.06 -10.65
CA LYS A 291 16.48 0.15 -9.51
C LYS A 291 15.03 -0.27 -9.36
N ASP A 292 14.84 -1.57 -9.15
CA ASP A 292 13.54 -2.22 -8.99
C ASP A 292 12.96 -2.06 -7.57
N ASP A 293 13.73 -1.64 -6.56
CA ASP A 293 13.23 -1.57 -5.17
C ASP A 293 12.16 -0.51 -4.97
N ASP A 294 12.34 0.71 -5.49
CA ASP A 294 11.33 1.78 -5.36
C ASP A 294 10.00 1.38 -6.07
N LEU A 295 10.11 0.69 -7.22
CA LEU A 295 8.96 0.14 -7.94
C LEU A 295 8.26 -0.94 -7.14
N ALA A 296 9.03 -1.86 -6.54
CA ALA A 296 8.47 -2.94 -5.73
C ALA A 296 7.78 -2.40 -4.47
N ASP A 297 8.39 -1.41 -3.82
CA ASP A 297 7.88 -0.81 -2.57
C ASP A 297 6.56 -0.08 -2.84
N SER A 298 6.51 0.81 -3.84
CA SER A 298 5.27 1.49 -4.24
C SER A 298 4.16 0.52 -4.70
N PHE A 299 4.49 -0.58 -5.38
CA PHE A 299 3.53 -1.62 -5.77
C PHE A 299 2.94 -2.37 -4.58
N LEU A 300 3.80 -2.90 -3.71
CA LEU A 300 3.39 -3.67 -2.53
C LEU A 300 2.61 -2.79 -1.57
N HIS A 301 2.95 -1.51 -1.49
CA HIS A 301 2.23 -0.55 -0.69
C HIS A 301 0.79 -0.34 -1.16
N CYS A 302 0.56 -0.19 -2.47
CA CYS A 302 -0.81 -0.10 -3.00
C CYS A 302 -1.58 -1.41 -2.82
N LEU A 303 -0.92 -2.54 -3.10
CA LEU A 303 -1.54 -3.86 -2.96
C LEU A 303 -1.90 -4.17 -1.50
N SER A 304 -1.09 -3.74 -0.53
CA SER A 304 -1.43 -3.85 0.90
C SER A 304 -2.76 -3.21 1.22
N TRP A 305 -3.01 -1.98 0.72
CA TRP A 305 -4.28 -1.30 0.95
C TRP A 305 -5.47 -2.04 0.32
N MET A 306 -5.28 -2.59 -0.89
CA MET A 306 -6.32 -3.40 -1.53
C MET A 306 -6.66 -4.64 -0.70
N GLU A 307 -5.65 -5.34 -0.19
CA GLU A 307 -5.84 -6.52 0.64
C GLU A 307 -6.47 -6.17 2.00
N TRP A 308 -6.07 -5.05 2.64
CA TRP A 308 -6.66 -4.63 3.91
C TRP A 308 -8.15 -4.28 3.78
N ILE A 309 -8.55 -3.65 2.67
CA ILE A 309 -9.96 -3.37 2.39
C ILE A 309 -10.73 -4.68 2.17
N LYS A 310 -10.22 -5.60 1.34
CA LYS A 310 -10.85 -6.90 1.09
C LYS A 310 -10.99 -7.71 2.38
N ASN A 311 -9.95 -7.74 3.21
CA ASN A 311 -10.00 -8.42 4.50
C ASN A 311 -11.05 -7.80 5.43
N TYR A 312 -11.15 -6.47 5.45
CA TYR A 312 -12.17 -5.77 6.23
C TYR A 312 -13.60 -6.05 5.72
N GLU A 313 -13.80 -6.16 4.41
CA GLU A 313 -15.07 -6.57 3.79
C GLU A 313 -15.47 -7.98 4.25
N SER A 314 -14.55 -8.95 4.19
CA SER A 314 -14.80 -10.32 4.67
C SER A 314 -15.12 -10.36 6.17
N ILE A 315 -14.39 -9.60 6.99
CA ILE A 315 -14.69 -9.48 8.43
C ILE A 315 -16.10 -8.89 8.64
N THR A 316 -16.48 -7.91 7.83
CA THR A 316 -17.80 -7.27 7.90
C THR A 316 -18.92 -8.25 7.55
N GLU A 317 -18.73 -9.09 6.54
CA GLU A 317 -19.67 -10.14 6.15
C GLU A 317 -19.84 -11.18 7.26
N LEU A 318 -18.73 -11.65 7.86
CA LEU A 318 -18.76 -12.60 8.96
C LEU A 318 -19.55 -12.07 10.18
N LEU A 319 -19.35 -10.79 10.52
CA LEU A 319 -20.04 -10.12 11.62
C LEU A 319 -21.51 -9.79 11.33
N ASN A 320 -21.90 -9.71 10.05
CA ASN A 320 -23.30 -9.52 9.64
C ASN A 320 -24.06 -10.83 9.38
N SER A 321 -23.40 -11.99 9.51
CA SER A 321 -24.03 -13.30 9.31
C SER A 321 -25.15 -13.54 10.34
N THR A 322 -26.08 -14.44 10.03
CA THR A 322 -27.20 -14.80 10.92
C THR A 322 -26.80 -15.67 12.12
N SER A 323 -25.51 -15.99 12.25
CA SER A 323 -24.95 -16.81 13.32
C SER A 323 -25.05 -16.12 14.69
N LEU A 324 -24.98 -16.92 15.77
CA LEU A 324 -24.84 -16.40 17.12
C LEU A 324 -23.58 -15.53 17.23
N ILE A 325 -23.65 -14.42 17.96
CA ILE A 325 -22.55 -13.43 18.10
C ILE A 325 -21.21 -14.09 18.49
N LYS A 326 -21.25 -15.05 19.41
CA LYS A 326 -20.05 -15.78 19.84
C LYS A 326 -19.40 -16.56 18.68
N MET A 327 -20.20 -17.15 17.80
CA MET A 327 -19.71 -17.84 16.61
C MET A 327 -19.16 -16.87 15.58
N GLN A 328 -19.81 -15.72 15.37
CA GLN A 328 -19.30 -14.67 14.48
C GLN A 328 -17.89 -14.22 14.87
N PHE A 329 -17.66 -13.96 16.17
CA PHE A 329 -16.35 -13.53 16.66
C PHE A 329 -15.29 -14.62 16.47
N GLN A 330 -15.64 -15.88 16.70
CA GLN A 330 -14.74 -17.01 16.45
C GLN A 330 -14.36 -17.10 14.96
N GLN A 331 -15.34 -16.99 14.05
CA GLN A 331 -15.11 -17.00 12.61
C GLN A 331 -14.20 -15.86 12.15
N VAL A 332 -14.33 -14.66 12.73
CA VAL A 332 -13.44 -13.53 12.43
C VAL A 332 -11.99 -13.86 12.78
N PHE A 333 -11.74 -14.47 13.94
CA PHE A 333 -10.36 -14.81 14.34
C PHE A 333 -9.80 -15.98 13.54
N GLU A 334 -10.61 -16.99 13.22
CA GLU A 334 -10.22 -18.08 12.31
C GLU A 334 -9.87 -17.55 10.92
N PHE A 335 -10.67 -16.63 10.38
CA PHE A 335 -10.34 -15.93 9.13
C PHE A 335 -8.99 -15.21 9.22
N CYS A 336 -8.75 -14.46 10.30
CA CYS A 336 -7.49 -13.73 10.47
C CYS A 336 -6.28 -14.69 10.55
N GLU A 337 -6.42 -15.79 11.27
CA GLU A 337 -5.37 -16.81 11.39
C GLU A 337 -5.08 -17.47 10.04
N ASN A 338 -6.13 -17.85 9.29
CA ASN A 338 -6.00 -18.42 7.95
C ASN A 338 -5.29 -17.45 7.00
N LYS A 339 -5.64 -16.15 7.02
CA LYS A 339 -4.94 -15.13 6.22
C LYS A 339 -3.47 -14.98 6.57
N VAL A 340 -3.13 -15.03 7.85
CA VAL A 340 -1.71 -15.04 8.27
C VAL A 340 -0.98 -16.27 7.72
N GLN A 341 -1.61 -17.45 7.73
CA GLN A 341 -1.00 -18.67 7.19
C GLN A 341 -0.88 -18.66 5.66
N GLU A 342 -1.88 -18.15 4.94
CA GLU A 342 -1.81 -17.94 3.49
C GLU A 342 -0.61 -17.07 3.12
N LEU A 343 -0.43 -15.93 3.79
CA LEU A 343 0.70 -15.02 3.57
C LEU A 343 2.05 -15.66 3.91
N LYS A 344 2.11 -16.49 4.97
CA LYS A 344 3.33 -17.26 5.30
C LYS A 344 3.65 -18.31 4.24
N CYS A 345 2.64 -19.02 3.74
CA CYS A 345 2.79 -20.00 2.67
C CYS A 345 3.31 -19.33 1.40
N LEU A 346 2.66 -18.23 1.02
CA LEU A 346 3.01 -17.37 -0.09
C LEU A 346 4.50 -16.97 -0.01
N GLN A 347 4.95 -16.44 1.14
CA GLN A 347 6.36 -16.10 1.38
C GLN A 347 7.34 -17.29 1.32
N ASN A 348 6.93 -18.47 1.80
CA ASN A 348 7.79 -19.64 1.78
C ASN A 348 8.01 -20.12 0.35
N THR A 349 6.98 -20.11 -0.50
CA THR A 349 7.09 -20.43 -1.93
C THR A 349 8.10 -19.52 -2.66
N TYR A 350 8.30 -18.29 -2.20
CA TYR A 350 9.21 -17.33 -2.85
C TYR A 350 10.67 -17.42 -2.42
N ASN A 351 10.96 -18.03 -1.28
CA ASN A 351 12.33 -18.15 -0.78
C ASN A 351 13.00 -19.45 -1.26
N THR A 352 12.27 -20.32 -1.95
CA THR A 352 12.74 -21.61 -2.47
C THR A 352 13.01 -21.61 -3.98
N ASP A 353 12.59 -20.56 -4.69
CA ASP A 353 12.90 -20.29 -6.10
C ASP A 353 14.09 -19.29 -6.21
#